data_AF-A0A061R8H2-F1
#
_entry.id   AF-A0A061R8H2-F1
#
_cell.length_a   1.000
_cell.length_b   1.000
_cell.length_c   1.000
_cell.angle_alpha   90.00
_cell.angle_beta   90.00
_cell.angle_gamma   90.00
#
_symmetry.space_group_name_H-M   'P 1'
#
loop_
_entity.id
_entity.type
_entity.pdbx_description
1 polymer ?
#
loop_
_entity_poly.entity_id
_entity_poly.type
_entity_poly.pdbx_seq_one_letter_code
_entity_poly.pdbx_strand_id
1 'polypeptide(L)'
;RYFQNNKTTMCRFQEVLGLSEKEITQIKAVNETWHISAEDDGWTMAHKGLTTHLKLLQSAFQSCLSILTEKNAVIGVATIAKLWEAVTLFYQNLNHHHLNEEELVFPFLKKRCTFPERMSSDHKEILQLLDIIRTHANELKELQSPSVHLQQPLIREICETIGKLLLINQEHFLEEEEVGLVLLRKYFTEEEYGPVVQKIMESETMEDLAYLLLGAYTSEKDRIRWCKDVARMPSEVIRTALKPALRRLEINVVYPVHDVASGEEPVLSSPEIPAAPKSTPKMKNLFLSCIKCN
;
A
#
# COMPACT_ATOMS: atom_id res chain seq x y z
N ARG A 1 4.95 -21.42 11.61
CA ARG A 1 6.27 -21.01 12.17
C ARG A 1 6.40 -19.49 12.42
N TYR A 2 5.56 -18.62 11.85
CA TYR A 2 5.58 -17.17 12.15
C TYR A 2 5.13 -16.77 13.56
N PHE A 3 4.24 -17.53 14.22
CA PHE A 3 3.71 -17.15 15.54
C PHE A 3 4.64 -17.41 16.75
N GLN A 4 5.76 -18.13 16.58
CA GLN A 4 6.69 -18.38 17.69
C GLN A 4 7.74 -17.27 17.89
N ASN A 5 7.83 -16.28 16.99
CA ASN A 5 8.81 -15.19 17.09
C ASN A 5 8.26 -13.88 17.68
N ASN A 6 6.96 -13.77 17.96
CA ASN A 6 6.36 -12.50 18.39
C ASN A 6 6.93 -11.98 19.73
N LYS A 7 7.33 -12.86 20.65
CA LYS A 7 7.95 -12.46 21.92
C LYS A 7 9.32 -11.80 21.72
N THR A 8 10.12 -12.32 20.80
CA THR A 8 11.46 -11.77 20.52
C THR A 8 11.35 -10.42 19.83
N THR A 9 10.39 -10.26 18.91
CA THR A 9 10.20 -9.00 18.18
C THR A 9 9.73 -7.86 19.08
N MET A 10 8.78 -8.10 19.98
CA MET A 10 8.33 -7.07 20.94
C MET A 10 9.46 -6.59 21.85
N CYS A 11 10.31 -7.50 22.33
CA CYS A 11 11.46 -7.14 23.17
C CYS A 11 12.37 -6.10 22.50
N ARG A 12 12.61 -6.23 21.18
CA ARG A 12 13.46 -5.30 20.44
C ARG A 12 12.90 -3.87 20.41
N PHE A 13 11.60 -3.69 20.19
CA PHE A 13 11.02 -2.34 20.09
C PHE A 13 10.90 -1.66 21.46
N GLN A 14 10.67 -2.44 22.52
CA GLN A 14 10.70 -1.93 23.89
C GLN A 14 12.06 -1.33 24.25
N GLU A 15 13.14 -2.00 23.86
CA GLU A 15 14.51 -1.51 24.07
C GLU A 15 14.77 -0.20 23.32
N VAL A 16 14.35 -0.11 22.04
CA VAL A 16 14.50 1.10 21.23
C VAL A 16 13.72 2.29 21.83
N LEU A 17 12.50 2.03 22.31
CA LEU A 17 11.61 3.08 22.84
C LEU A 17 11.88 3.45 24.29
N GLY A 18 12.58 2.60 25.04
CA GLY A 18 12.69 2.72 26.49
C GLY A 18 11.33 2.65 27.19
N LEU A 19 10.39 1.85 26.66
CA LEU A 19 9.02 1.73 27.14
C LEU A 19 8.68 0.28 27.50
N SER A 20 7.86 0.10 28.53
CA SER A 20 7.28 -1.21 28.84
C SER A 20 6.19 -1.60 27.82
N GLU A 21 5.89 -2.90 27.72
CA GLU A 21 4.83 -3.42 26.84
C GLU A 21 3.47 -2.79 27.17
N LYS A 22 3.23 -2.56 28.46
CA LYS A 22 2.01 -1.92 28.96
C LYS A 22 1.90 -0.48 28.47
N GLU A 23 2.98 0.30 28.53
CA GLU A 23 2.99 1.68 28.03
C GLU A 23 2.77 1.73 26.52
N ILE A 24 3.46 0.87 25.75
CA ILE A 24 3.25 0.77 24.30
C ILE A 24 1.79 0.46 23.98
N THR A 25 1.20 -0.53 24.66
CA THR A 25 -0.21 -0.90 24.49
C THR A 25 -1.14 0.27 24.79
N GLN A 26 -0.88 1.02 25.86
CA GLN A 26 -1.68 2.19 26.24
C GLN A 26 -1.56 3.33 25.22
N ILE A 27 -0.37 3.57 24.67
CA ILE A 27 -0.13 4.58 23.64
C ILE A 27 -0.84 4.20 22.32
N LYS A 28 -0.81 2.92 21.94
CA LYS A 28 -1.47 2.42 20.72
C LYS A 28 -2.99 2.38 20.82
N ALA A 29 -3.54 2.22 22.02
CA ALA A 29 -4.99 2.26 22.24
C ALA A 29 -5.58 3.65 21.97
N VAL A 30 -6.91 3.71 21.79
CA VAL A 30 -7.68 4.97 21.83
C VAL A 30 -7.47 5.64 23.18
N ASN A 31 -7.21 6.94 23.18
CA ASN A 31 -6.95 7.71 24.39
C ASN A 31 -7.40 9.17 24.22
N GLU A 32 -7.11 10.04 25.19
CA GLU A 32 -7.57 11.43 25.20
C GLU A 32 -6.99 12.29 24.06
N THR A 33 -5.81 11.92 23.53
CA THR A 33 -5.12 12.69 22.47
C THR A 33 -5.25 12.07 21.08
N TRP A 34 -5.79 10.84 20.99
CA TRP A 34 -5.97 10.08 19.75
C TRP A 34 -7.31 9.34 19.76
N HIS A 35 -8.23 9.75 18.88
CA HIS A 35 -9.58 9.17 18.86
C HIS A 35 -9.68 7.81 18.15
N ILE A 36 -8.59 7.37 17.51
CA ILE A 36 -8.46 6.08 16.82
C ILE A 36 -7.31 5.28 17.42
N SER A 37 -7.39 3.95 17.35
CA SER A 37 -6.25 3.11 17.73
C SER A 37 -5.18 3.14 16.64
N ALA A 38 -3.95 2.76 16.99
CA ALA A 38 -2.84 2.67 16.05
C ALA A 38 -3.14 1.68 14.90
N GLU A 39 -3.89 0.60 15.17
CA GLU A 39 -4.20 -0.41 14.17
C GLU A 39 -5.17 0.07 13.08
N ASP A 40 -5.98 1.08 13.41
CA ASP A 40 -6.92 1.74 12.51
C ASP A 40 -6.34 3.04 11.90
N ASP A 41 -5.10 3.41 12.25
CA ASP A 41 -4.41 4.59 11.71
C ASP A 41 -4.22 4.48 10.18
N GLY A 42 -4.27 5.61 9.48
CA GLY A 42 -4.07 5.69 8.04
C GLY A 42 -2.70 5.17 7.59
N TRP A 43 -1.67 5.36 8.41
CA TRP A 43 -0.31 4.86 8.17
C TRP A 43 -0.30 3.32 8.14
N THR A 44 -0.83 2.69 9.19
CA THR A 44 -0.95 1.22 9.28
C THR A 44 -1.92 0.66 8.22
N MET A 45 -2.98 1.39 7.87
CA MET A 45 -3.89 1.01 6.78
C MET A 45 -3.14 0.96 5.44
N ALA A 46 -2.32 1.97 5.13
CA ALA A 46 -1.53 2.01 3.91
C ALA A 46 -0.56 0.82 3.82
N HIS A 47 0.16 0.50 4.90
CA HIS A 47 1.08 -0.64 4.97
C HIS A 47 0.39 -1.98 4.72
N LYS A 48 -0.79 -2.18 5.32
CA LYS A 48 -1.63 -3.37 5.06
C LYS A 48 -2.03 -3.44 3.59
N GLY A 49 -2.46 -2.30 3.03
CA GLY A 49 -2.79 -2.15 1.61
C GLY A 49 -1.66 -2.59 0.68
N LEU A 50 -0.50 -1.95 0.83
CA LEU A 50 0.70 -2.21 0.03
C LEU A 50 1.19 -3.66 0.19
N THR A 51 1.20 -4.18 1.41
CA THR A 51 1.61 -5.57 1.67
C THR A 51 0.70 -6.58 0.97
N THR A 52 -0.62 -6.37 1.01
CA THR A 52 -1.59 -7.26 0.34
C THR A 52 -1.40 -7.23 -1.18
N HIS A 53 -1.26 -6.04 -1.77
CA HIS A 53 -1.07 -5.93 -3.22
C HIS A 53 0.27 -6.51 -3.69
N LEU A 54 1.34 -6.33 -2.93
CA LEU A 54 2.63 -6.94 -3.26
C LEU A 54 2.56 -8.48 -3.22
N LYS A 55 1.85 -9.05 -2.24
CA LYS A 55 1.60 -10.51 -2.17
C LYS A 55 0.76 -11.00 -3.35
N LEU A 56 -0.26 -10.23 -3.75
CA LEU A 56 -1.07 -10.56 -4.92
C LEU A 56 -0.22 -10.57 -6.20
N LEU A 57 0.64 -9.56 -6.41
CA LEU A 57 1.60 -9.55 -7.51
C LEU A 57 2.55 -10.75 -7.44
N GLN A 58 3.06 -11.09 -6.26
CA GLN A 58 3.92 -12.26 -6.07
C GLN A 58 3.24 -13.53 -6.56
N SER A 59 2.01 -13.79 -6.12
CA SER A 59 1.24 -14.97 -6.53
C SER A 59 0.98 -15.00 -8.04
N ALA A 60 0.66 -13.85 -8.64
CA ALA A 60 0.44 -13.73 -10.07
C ALA A 60 1.70 -14.05 -10.90
N PHE A 61 2.85 -13.47 -10.53
CA PHE A 61 4.11 -13.78 -11.23
C PHE A 61 4.60 -15.21 -10.99
N GLN A 62 4.38 -15.77 -9.80
CA GLN A 62 4.69 -17.18 -9.52
C GLN A 62 3.84 -18.14 -10.37
N SER A 63 2.56 -17.84 -10.55
CA SER A 63 1.66 -18.57 -11.45
C SER A 63 2.18 -18.53 -12.90
N CYS A 64 2.55 -17.35 -13.40
CA CYS A 64 3.18 -17.21 -14.72
C CYS A 64 4.49 -18.01 -14.83
N LEU A 65 5.33 -17.99 -13.80
CA LEU A 65 6.58 -18.76 -13.78
C LEU A 65 6.32 -20.26 -13.88
N SER A 66 5.33 -20.77 -13.13
CA SER A 66 4.90 -22.18 -13.19
C SER A 66 4.43 -22.57 -14.59
N ILE A 67 3.62 -21.72 -15.26
CA ILE A 67 3.19 -21.95 -16.65
C ILE A 67 4.40 -22.05 -17.60
N LEU A 68 5.37 -21.14 -17.47
CA LEU A 68 6.59 -21.15 -18.29
C LEU A 68 7.45 -22.39 -18.05
N THR A 69 7.63 -22.82 -16.80
CA THR A 69 8.55 -23.91 -16.46
C THR A 69 7.94 -25.30 -16.55
N GLU A 70 6.68 -25.45 -16.15
CA GLU A 70 6.02 -26.75 -16.06
C GLU A 70 5.23 -27.09 -17.33
N LYS A 71 4.56 -26.09 -17.91
CA LYS A 71 3.76 -26.28 -19.14
C LYS A 71 4.54 -25.90 -20.40
N ASN A 72 5.72 -25.29 -20.26
CA ASN A 72 6.52 -24.77 -21.38
C ASN A 72 5.68 -23.90 -22.33
N ALA A 73 4.82 -23.06 -21.76
CA ALA A 73 3.86 -22.25 -22.49
C ALA A 73 4.16 -20.75 -22.33
N VAL A 74 3.96 -20.00 -23.41
CA VAL A 74 4.15 -18.53 -23.46
C VAL A 74 3.00 -17.86 -22.70
N ILE A 75 3.31 -16.84 -21.90
CA ILE A 75 2.31 -16.00 -21.24
C ILE A 75 1.70 -15.03 -22.25
N GLY A 76 0.38 -14.98 -22.31
CA GLY A 76 -0.37 -14.14 -23.24
C GLY A 76 -0.08 -12.65 -23.06
N VAL A 77 -0.13 -11.90 -24.17
CA VAL A 77 0.11 -10.44 -24.18
C VAL A 77 -0.90 -9.69 -23.29
N ALA A 78 -2.16 -10.14 -23.26
CA ALA A 78 -3.19 -9.56 -22.38
C ALA A 78 -2.83 -9.73 -20.89
N THR A 79 -2.37 -10.92 -20.49
CA THR A 79 -1.86 -11.19 -19.14
C THR A 79 -0.70 -10.26 -18.79
N ILE A 80 0.30 -10.16 -19.66
CA ILE A 80 1.47 -9.28 -19.43
C ILE A 80 1.05 -7.81 -19.31
N ALA A 81 0.13 -7.33 -20.16
CA ALA A 81 -0.37 -5.96 -20.09
C ALA A 81 -1.04 -5.67 -18.74
N LYS A 82 -1.84 -6.61 -18.21
CA LYS A 82 -2.49 -6.47 -16.90
C LYS A 82 -1.52 -6.51 -15.73
N LEU A 83 -0.52 -7.37 -15.77
CA LEU A 83 0.54 -7.38 -14.77
C LEU A 83 1.36 -6.08 -14.79
N TRP A 84 1.65 -5.53 -15.98
CA TRP A 84 2.33 -4.25 -16.11
C TRP A 84 1.51 -3.08 -15.55
N GLU A 85 0.21 -3.03 -15.82
CA GLU A 85 -0.71 -2.04 -15.23
C GLU A 85 -0.68 -2.11 -13.68
N ALA A 86 -0.78 -3.32 -13.13
CA ALA A 86 -0.76 -3.55 -11.69
C ALA A 86 0.58 -3.19 -11.04
N VAL A 87 1.71 -3.55 -11.68
CA VAL A 87 3.06 -3.14 -11.24
C VAL A 87 3.23 -1.63 -11.28
N THR A 88 2.71 -0.97 -12.31
CA THR A 88 2.78 0.50 -12.44
C THR A 88 2.01 1.18 -11.32
N LEU A 89 0.81 0.69 -11.01
CA LEU A 89 0.00 1.25 -9.93
C LEU A 89 0.63 1.02 -8.55
N PHE A 90 1.16 -0.19 -8.30
CA PHE A 90 1.90 -0.49 -7.07
C PHE A 90 3.15 0.40 -6.93
N TYR A 91 3.90 0.57 -8.02
CA TYR A 91 5.07 1.45 -8.08
C TYR A 91 4.72 2.87 -7.62
N GLN A 92 3.65 3.44 -8.20
CA GLN A 92 3.21 4.80 -7.90
C GLN A 92 2.80 4.94 -6.43
N ASN A 93 1.99 4.02 -5.92
CA ASN A 93 1.47 4.08 -4.55
C ASN A 93 2.59 3.89 -3.51
N LEU A 94 3.50 2.93 -3.70
CA LEU A 94 4.62 2.73 -2.76
C LEU A 94 5.60 3.93 -2.78
N ASN A 95 5.90 4.46 -3.97
CA ASN A 95 6.79 5.62 -4.09
C ASN A 95 6.18 6.87 -3.43
N HIS A 96 4.90 7.13 -3.68
CA HIS A 96 4.19 8.26 -3.09
C HIS A 96 4.05 8.14 -1.57
N HIS A 97 3.77 6.94 -1.08
CA HIS A 97 3.74 6.66 0.36
C HIS A 97 5.07 7.01 1.06
N HIS A 98 6.20 6.51 0.56
CA HIS A 98 7.51 6.87 1.13
C HIS A 98 7.87 8.35 0.95
N LEU A 99 7.44 8.98 -0.15
CA LEU A 99 7.64 10.42 -0.34
C LEU A 99 6.89 11.23 0.72
N ASN A 100 5.65 10.86 1.05
CA ASN A 100 4.87 11.50 2.11
C ASN A 100 5.59 11.35 3.47
N GLU A 101 6.21 10.20 3.75
CA GLU A 101 6.98 9.98 4.97
C GLU A 101 8.19 10.91 5.05
N GLU A 102 9.02 10.93 4.00
CA GLU A 102 10.25 11.71 3.93
C GLU A 102 10.00 13.22 3.95
N GLU A 103 8.96 13.70 3.25
CA GLU A 103 8.69 15.13 3.13
C GLU A 103 7.84 15.68 4.28
N LEU A 104 6.99 14.86 4.88
CA LEU A 104 5.96 15.34 5.82
C LEU A 104 6.08 14.69 7.21
N VAL A 105 6.11 13.35 7.28
CA VAL A 105 5.98 12.63 8.56
C VAL A 105 7.28 12.63 9.36
N PHE A 106 8.38 12.20 8.76
CA PHE A 106 9.69 12.14 9.40
C PHE A 106 10.20 13.51 9.84
N PRO A 107 10.08 14.60 9.05
CA PRO A 107 10.40 15.94 9.51
C PRO A 107 9.53 16.40 10.68
N PHE A 108 8.26 15.98 10.72
CA PHE A 108 7.37 16.29 11.85
C PHE A 108 7.80 15.58 13.14
N LEU A 109 8.08 14.28 13.07
CA LEU A 109 8.60 13.49 14.19
C LEU A 109 9.90 14.06 14.76
N LYS A 110 10.86 14.43 13.89
CA LYS A 110 12.16 15.00 14.27
C LYS A 110 12.08 16.27 15.13
N LYS A 111 10.91 16.94 15.19
CA LYS A 111 10.71 18.12 16.05
C LYS A 111 10.76 17.79 17.55
N ARG A 112 10.40 16.56 17.96
CA ARG A 112 10.29 16.19 19.39
C ARG A 112 10.94 14.86 19.75
N CYS A 113 11.23 13.99 18.78
CA CYS A 113 11.83 12.70 19.06
C CYS A 113 12.90 12.33 18.03
N THR A 114 13.85 11.51 18.47
CA THR A 114 14.76 10.76 17.60
C THR A 114 14.15 9.39 17.32
N PHE A 115 14.32 8.88 16.11
CA PHE A 115 13.93 7.53 15.72
C PHE A 115 15.08 6.86 14.95
N PRO A 116 15.07 5.53 14.80
CA PRO A 116 16.13 4.82 14.10
C PRO A 116 16.35 5.38 12.68
N GLU A 117 17.60 5.70 12.33
CA GLU A 117 17.94 6.19 10.98
C GLU A 117 17.48 5.22 9.88
N ARG A 118 17.41 3.93 10.23
CA ARG A 118 16.98 2.85 9.35
C ARG A 118 15.60 3.05 8.74
N MET A 119 14.65 3.66 9.48
CA MET A 119 13.32 3.96 8.96
C MET A 119 13.38 4.79 7.66
N SER A 120 14.31 5.73 7.55
CA SER A 120 14.48 6.53 6.32
C SER A 120 15.44 5.87 5.33
N SER A 121 16.53 5.27 5.82
CA SER A 121 17.56 4.72 4.92
C SER A 121 17.08 3.52 4.10
N ASP A 122 16.17 2.70 4.64
CA ASP A 122 15.64 1.51 3.96
C ASP A 122 14.81 1.86 2.71
N HIS A 123 14.21 3.05 2.66
CA HIS A 123 13.45 3.52 1.49
C HIS A 123 14.27 3.48 0.21
N LYS A 124 15.58 3.76 0.28
CA LYS A 124 16.46 3.73 -0.89
C LYS A 124 16.56 2.32 -1.48
N GLU A 125 16.76 1.30 -0.65
CA GLU A 125 16.86 -0.08 -1.10
C GLU A 125 15.51 -0.57 -1.63
N ILE A 126 14.42 -0.23 -0.94
CA ILE A 126 13.05 -0.54 -1.37
C ILE A 126 12.77 0.01 -2.77
N LEU A 127 13.06 1.30 -3.00
CA LEU A 127 12.82 1.94 -4.30
C LEU A 127 13.70 1.35 -5.41
N GLN A 128 14.92 0.92 -5.10
CA GLN A 128 15.79 0.23 -6.06
C GLN A 128 15.21 -1.12 -6.49
N LEU A 129 14.73 -1.94 -5.54
CA LEU A 129 14.05 -3.21 -5.84
C LEU A 129 12.78 -2.98 -6.68
N LEU A 130 12.05 -1.93 -6.36
CA LEU A 130 10.84 -1.54 -7.07
C LEU A 130 11.13 -1.10 -8.53
N ASP A 131 12.23 -0.38 -8.75
CA ASP A 131 12.70 -0.01 -10.09
C ASP A 131 13.10 -1.23 -10.93
N ILE A 132 13.73 -2.24 -10.33
CA ILE A 132 14.06 -3.51 -11.00
C ILE A 132 12.79 -4.22 -11.47
N ILE A 133 11.79 -4.37 -10.57
CA ILE A 133 10.50 -4.99 -10.91
C ILE A 133 9.82 -4.25 -12.07
N ARG A 134 9.76 -2.92 -12.00
CA ARG A 134 9.14 -2.09 -13.04
C ARG A 134 9.88 -2.23 -14.38
N THR A 135 11.21 -2.26 -14.35
CA THR A 135 12.05 -2.38 -15.56
C THR A 135 11.76 -3.69 -16.29
N HIS A 136 11.80 -4.82 -15.59
CA HIS A 136 11.53 -6.13 -16.21
C HIS A 136 10.06 -6.30 -16.61
N ALA A 137 9.11 -5.74 -15.86
CA ALA A 137 7.70 -5.71 -16.27
C ALA A 137 7.52 -4.91 -17.57
N ASN A 138 8.24 -3.80 -17.73
CA ASN A 138 8.22 -3.02 -18.96
C ASN A 138 8.88 -3.77 -20.12
N GLU A 139 10.03 -4.42 -19.89
CA GLU A 139 10.68 -5.26 -20.89
C GLU A 139 9.76 -6.39 -21.40
N LEU A 140 9.05 -7.07 -20.49
CA LEU A 140 8.05 -8.08 -20.84
C LEU A 140 6.95 -7.52 -21.75
N LYS A 141 6.43 -6.33 -21.44
CA LYS A 141 5.38 -5.66 -22.20
C LYS A 141 5.83 -5.28 -23.61
N GLU A 142 7.08 -4.88 -23.79
CA GLU A 142 7.62 -4.41 -25.07
C GLU A 142 8.11 -5.55 -26.00
N LEU A 143 8.03 -6.81 -25.56
CA LEU A 143 8.37 -7.97 -26.39
C LEU A 143 7.46 -8.07 -27.62
N GLN A 144 8.03 -7.83 -28.80
CA GLN A 144 7.31 -7.94 -30.08
C GLN A 144 7.02 -9.39 -30.50
N SER A 145 7.79 -10.35 -29.98
CA SER A 145 7.65 -11.77 -30.31
C SER A 145 7.92 -12.60 -29.04
N PRO A 146 6.93 -12.71 -28.15
CA PRO A 146 7.11 -13.39 -26.87
C PRO A 146 7.40 -14.88 -27.09
N SER A 147 8.38 -15.39 -26.34
CA SER A 147 8.71 -16.80 -26.29
C SER A 147 9.07 -17.19 -24.85
N VAL A 148 8.99 -18.48 -24.52
CA VAL A 148 9.36 -18.99 -23.19
C VAL A 148 10.78 -18.57 -22.83
N HIS A 149 11.71 -18.68 -23.79
CA HIS A 149 13.12 -18.32 -23.59
C HIS A 149 13.34 -16.84 -23.22
N LEU A 150 12.51 -15.93 -23.76
CA LEU A 150 12.59 -14.50 -23.45
C LEU A 150 11.84 -14.13 -22.16
N GLN A 151 10.66 -14.72 -21.94
CA GLN A 151 9.81 -14.38 -20.78
C GLN A 151 10.31 -14.97 -19.46
N GLN A 152 10.80 -16.22 -19.49
CA GLN A 152 11.20 -16.94 -18.28
C GLN A 152 12.28 -16.23 -17.44
N PRO A 153 13.40 -15.73 -17.99
CA PRO A 153 14.40 -15.03 -17.18
C PRO A 153 13.84 -13.75 -16.54
N LEU A 154 13.02 -12.98 -17.27
CA LEU A 154 12.42 -11.75 -16.77
C LEU A 154 11.42 -12.02 -15.64
N ILE A 155 10.52 -12.98 -15.81
CA ILE A 155 9.53 -13.34 -14.77
C ILE A 155 10.23 -13.93 -13.55
N ARG A 156 11.30 -14.72 -13.73
CA ARG A 156 12.10 -15.23 -12.61
C ARG A 156 12.72 -14.09 -11.79
N GLU A 157 13.35 -13.12 -12.45
CA GLU A 157 13.97 -11.98 -11.76
C GLU A 157 12.92 -11.14 -11.01
N ILE A 158 11.73 -10.93 -11.60
CA ILE A 158 10.61 -10.26 -10.92
C ILE A 158 10.18 -11.04 -9.67
N CYS A 159 9.99 -12.37 -9.77
CA CYS A 159 9.61 -13.21 -8.63
C CYS A 159 10.64 -13.12 -7.49
N GLU A 160 11.92 -13.21 -7.81
CA GLU A 160 13.01 -13.15 -6.82
C GLU A 160 13.08 -11.75 -6.18
N THR A 161 12.94 -10.69 -6.98
CA THR A 161 12.96 -9.31 -6.50
C THR A 161 11.74 -8.97 -5.63
N ILE A 162 10.53 -9.40 -6.01
CA ILE A 162 9.33 -9.28 -5.17
C ILE A 162 9.52 -10.03 -3.85
N GLY A 163 10.13 -11.22 -3.87
CA GLY A 163 10.44 -11.97 -2.66
C GLY A 163 11.33 -11.19 -1.69
N LYS A 164 12.39 -10.54 -2.19
CA LYS A 164 13.27 -9.66 -1.39
C LYS A 164 12.52 -8.43 -0.87
N LEU A 165 11.80 -7.74 -1.76
CA LEU A 165 11.02 -6.55 -1.41
C LEU A 165 9.98 -6.84 -0.34
N LEU A 166 9.30 -7.99 -0.40
CA LEU A 166 8.30 -8.36 0.59
C LEU A 166 8.91 -8.56 1.99
N LEU A 167 10.10 -9.16 2.07
CA LEU A 167 10.80 -9.34 3.34
C LEU A 167 11.21 -7.99 3.93
N ILE A 168 11.83 -7.12 3.12
CA ILE A 168 12.31 -5.83 3.61
C ILE A 168 11.14 -4.92 4.01
N ASN A 169 10.07 -4.84 3.21
CA ASN A 169 8.89 -4.05 3.52
C ASN A 169 8.21 -4.52 4.81
N GLN A 170 8.15 -5.83 5.05
CA GLN A 170 7.55 -6.35 6.28
C GLN A 170 8.32 -5.93 7.52
N GLU A 171 9.65 -5.95 7.48
CA GLU A 171 10.47 -5.49 8.61
C GLU A 171 10.42 -3.97 8.78
N HIS A 172 10.46 -3.25 7.65
CA HIS A 172 10.43 -1.79 7.59
C HIS A 172 9.09 -1.23 8.11
N PHE A 173 7.96 -1.66 7.53
CA PHE A 173 6.62 -1.24 7.98
C PHE A 173 6.37 -1.60 9.45
N LEU A 174 6.87 -2.75 9.91
CA LEU A 174 6.73 -3.13 11.32
C LEU A 174 7.55 -2.20 12.24
N GLU A 175 8.75 -1.79 11.85
CA GLU A 175 9.53 -0.80 12.61
C GLU A 175 8.83 0.55 12.66
N GLU A 176 8.22 0.98 11.55
CA GLU A 176 7.45 2.22 11.52
C GLU A 176 6.20 2.17 12.40
N GLU A 177 5.45 1.07 12.36
CA GLU A 177 4.25 0.89 13.18
C GLU A 177 4.57 0.73 14.68
N GLU A 178 5.62 -0.01 15.02
CA GLU A 178 5.96 -0.30 16.41
C GLU A 178 6.87 0.74 17.05
N VAL A 179 7.61 1.54 16.27
CA VAL A 179 8.48 2.62 16.77
C VAL A 179 7.98 3.98 16.33
N GLY A 180 7.87 4.22 15.02
CA GLY A 180 7.50 5.52 14.45
C GLY A 180 6.13 6.02 14.94
N LEU A 181 5.10 5.19 14.80
CA LEU A 181 3.74 5.53 15.21
C LEU A 181 3.60 5.63 16.74
N VAL A 182 4.32 4.81 17.50
CA VAL A 182 4.35 4.92 18.97
C VAL A 182 5.00 6.23 19.41
N LEU A 183 6.10 6.63 18.79
CA LEU A 183 6.75 7.93 19.04
C LEU A 183 5.83 9.09 18.64
N LEU A 184 5.16 8.99 17.49
CA LEU A 184 4.19 9.99 17.04
C LEU A 184 3.12 10.20 18.12
N ARG A 185 2.49 9.11 18.57
CA ARG A 185 1.38 9.16 19.52
C ARG A 185 1.81 9.56 20.93
N LYS A 186 3.04 9.25 21.31
CA LYS A 186 3.61 9.62 22.62
C LYS A 186 3.93 11.12 22.71
N TYR A 187 4.43 11.73 21.63
CA TYR A 187 4.96 13.10 21.66
C TYR A 187 4.06 14.14 21.02
N PHE A 188 3.02 13.73 20.31
CA PHE A 188 2.10 14.62 19.60
C PHE A 188 0.66 14.22 19.86
N THR A 189 -0.22 15.22 19.83
CA THR A 189 -1.66 14.98 19.74
C THR A 189 -2.07 14.81 18.29
N GLU A 190 -3.24 14.22 18.09
CA GLU A 190 -3.83 14.11 16.76
C GLU A 190 -4.11 15.49 16.14
N GLU A 191 -4.50 16.48 16.94
CA GLU A 191 -4.69 17.88 16.47
C GLU A 191 -3.39 18.46 15.92
N GLU A 192 -2.26 18.22 16.59
CA GLU A 192 -0.94 18.68 16.13
C GLU A 192 -0.51 18.00 14.82
N TYR A 193 -0.87 16.73 14.64
CA TYR A 193 -0.54 15.94 13.44
C TYR A 193 -1.53 16.14 12.29
N GLY A 194 -2.76 16.60 12.57
CA GLY A 194 -3.82 16.83 11.59
C GLY A 194 -3.39 17.63 10.34
N PRO A 195 -2.61 18.72 10.45
CA PRO A 195 -2.09 19.44 9.28
C PRO A 195 -1.14 18.63 8.39
N VAL A 196 -0.42 17.65 8.95
CA VAL A 196 0.41 16.71 8.17
C VAL A 196 -0.48 15.75 7.40
N VAL A 197 -1.46 15.13 8.07
CA VAL A 197 -2.46 14.25 7.44
C VAL A 197 -3.20 14.99 6.33
N GLN A 198 -3.59 16.25 6.55
CA GLN A 198 -4.26 17.05 5.53
C GLN A 198 -3.40 17.21 4.27
N LYS A 199 -2.09 17.47 4.40
CA LYS A 199 -1.18 17.58 3.25
C LYS A 199 -1.02 16.27 2.50
N ILE A 200 -0.96 15.15 3.22
CA ILE A 200 -0.98 13.80 2.63
C ILE A 200 -2.27 13.63 1.82
N MET A 201 -3.44 13.85 2.44
CA MET A 201 -4.73 13.71 1.75
C MET A 201 -4.90 14.68 0.56
N GLU A 202 -4.20 15.81 0.54
CA GLU A 202 -4.17 16.74 -0.61
C GLU A 202 -3.28 16.26 -1.77
N SER A 203 -2.30 15.38 -1.50
CA SER A 203 -1.45 14.77 -2.52
C SER A 203 -2.05 13.47 -3.09
N GLU A 204 -2.96 12.82 -2.36
CA GLU A 204 -3.67 11.59 -2.77
C GLU A 204 -4.85 11.84 -3.74
N THR A 205 -5.03 10.94 -4.70
CA THR A 205 -6.28 10.85 -5.48
C THR A 205 -7.27 9.88 -4.84
N MET A 206 -8.51 9.83 -5.35
CA MET A 206 -9.48 8.82 -4.88
C MET A 206 -9.09 7.41 -5.33
N GLU A 207 -8.39 7.30 -6.45
CA GLU A 207 -7.83 6.06 -6.94
C GLU A 207 -6.73 5.54 -6.02
N ASP A 208 -5.82 6.40 -5.55
CA ASP A 208 -4.77 6.00 -4.61
C ASP A 208 -5.37 5.51 -3.28
N LEU A 209 -6.29 6.29 -2.71
CA LEU A 209 -7.00 5.86 -1.50
C LEU A 209 -7.80 4.56 -1.70
N ALA A 210 -8.49 4.43 -2.83
CA ALA A 210 -9.23 3.21 -3.16
C ALA A 210 -8.30 2.00 -3.29
N TYR A 211 -7.11 2.19 -3.88
CA TYR A 211 -6.10 1.14 -4.00
C TYR A 211 -5.65 0.65 -2.63
N LEU A 212 -5.24 1.56 -1.73
CA LEU A 212 -4.82 1.21 -0.37
C LEU A 212 -5.94 0.49 0.40
N LEU A 213 -7.17 1.00 0.34
CA LEU A 213 -8.33 0.40 1.03
C LEU A 213 -8.66 -1.01 0.54
N LEU A 214 -8.52 -1.29 -0.76
CA LEU A 214 -8.76 -2.63 -1.32
C LEU A 214 -7.77 -3.66 -0.80
N GLY A 215 -6.52 -3.27 -0.60
CA GLY A 215 -5.51 -4.16 -0.02
C GLY A 215 -5.65 -4.29 1.50
N ALA A 216 -6.06 -3.22 2.19
CA ALA A 216 -6.15 -3.20 3.64
C ALA A 216 -7.35 -3.97 4.19
N TYR A 217 -8.47 -3.97 3.45
CA TYR A 217 -9.72 -4.57 3.89
C TYR A 217 -10.35 -5.42 2.79
N THR A 218 -10.67 -6.66 3.13
CA THR A 218 -11.31 -7.60 2.19
C THR A 218 -12.77 -7.25 1.92
N SER A 219 -13.52 -6.81 2.93
CA SER A 219 -14.95 -6.50 2.80
C SER A 219 -15.21 -5.03 2.48
N GLU A 220 -16.17 -4.76 1.58
CA GLU A 220 -16.64 -3.37 1.34
C GLU A 220 -17.15 -2.73 2.63
N LYS A 221 -17.80 -3.51 3.50
CA LYS A 221 -18.32 -3.03 4.79
C LYS A 221 -17.21 -2.44 5.66
N ASP A 222 -16.07 -3.10 5.76
CA ASP A 222 -14.93 -2.61 6.56
C ASP A 222 -14.26 -1.39 5.91
N ARG A 223 -14.13 -1.37 4.57
CA ARG A 223 -13.64 -0.19 3.82
C ARG A 223 -14.51 1.04 4.12
N ILE A 224 -15.83 0.89 4.02
CA ILE A 224 -16.78 1.98 4.27
C ILE A 224 -16.81 2.37 5.75
N ARG A 225 -16.70 1.41 6.67
CA ARG A 225 -16.59 1.68 8.11
C ARG A 225 -15.36 2.54 8.38
N TRP A 226 -14.19 2.14 7.90
CA TRP A 226 -12.96 2.91 8.09
C TRP A 226 -13.10 4.34 7.53
N CYS A 227 -13.63 4.49 6.32
CA CYS A 227 -13.83 5.81 5.71
C CYS A 227 -14.75 6.70 6.55
N LYS A 228 -15.83 6.16 7.12
CA LYS A 228 -16.80 6.93 7.91
C LYS A 228 -16.32 7.22 9.32
N ASP A 229 -15.77 6.22 9.98
CA ASP A 229 -15.56 6.26 11.44
C ASP A 229 -14.15 6.73 11.78
N VAL A 230 -13.16 6.40 10.94
CA VAL A 230 -11.75 6.78 11.12
C VAL A 230 -11.45 8.04 10.31
N ALA A 231 -11.59 7.99 8.98
CA ALA A 231 -11.27 9.14 8.13
C ALA A 231 -12.34 10.25 8.15
N ARG A 232 -13.46 10.04 8.86
CA ARG A 232 -14.60 10.96 8.97
C ARG A 232 -15.07 11.50 7.60
N MET A 233 -14.97 10.68 6.57
CA MET A 233 -15.29 11.06 5.20
C MET A 233 -16.80 11.25 5.02
N PRO A 234 -17.26 12.35 4.39
CA PRO A 234 -18.67 12.55 4.13
C PRO A 234 -19.28 11.43 3.31
N SER A 235 -20.48 10.97 3.68
CA SER A 235 -21.17 9.89 2.97
C SER A 235 -21.37 10.19 1.47
N GLU A 236 -21.52 11.46 1.10
CA GLU A 236 -21.62 11.87 -0.30
C GLU A 236 -20.32 11.63 -1.08
N VAL A 237 -19.17 11.96 -0.50
CA VAL A 237 -17.84 11.73 -1.10
C VAL A 237 -17.60 10.23 -1.25
N ILE A 238 -17.93 9.44 -0.22
CA ILE A 238 -17.88 7.98 -0.28
C ILE A 238 -18.70 7.46 -1.45
N ARG A 239 -19.95 7.94 -1.59
CA ARG A 239 -20.90 7.47 -2.60
C ARG A 239 -20.50 7.86 -4.02
N THR A 240 -20.08 9.10 -4.23
CA THR A 240 -19.93 9.69 -5.57
C THR A 240 -18.50 9.63 -6.12
N ALA A 241 -17.50 9.51 -5.25
CA ALA A 241 -16.09 9.49 -5.65
C ALA A 241 -15.43 8.15 -5.31
N LEU A 242 -15.42 7.76 -4.03
CA LEU A 242 -14.67 6.59 -3.58
C LEU A 242 -15.25 5.26 -4.10
N LYS A 243 -16.56 5.02 -3.95
CA LYS A 243 -17.18 3.77 -4.44
C LYS A 243 -16.97 3.53 -5.93
N PRO A 244 -17.14 4.53 -6.81
CA PRO A 244 -16.76 4.39 -8.22
C PRO A 244 -15.28 4.07 -8.42
N ALA A 245 -14.36 4.70 -7.68
CA ALA A 245 -12.92 4.41 -7.78
C ALA A 245 -12.60 2.96 -7.36
N LEU A 246 -13.16 2.51 -6.22
CA LEU A 246 -13.06 1.11 -5.76
C LEU A 246 -13.49 0.12 -6.85
N ARG A 247 -14.68 0.32 -7.42
CA ARG A 247 -15.21 -0.57 -8.48
C ARG A 247 -14.33 -0.59 -9.73
N ARG A 248 -13.81 0.58 -10.15
CA ARG A 248 -12.89 0.65 -11.30
C ARG A 248 -11.63 -0.16 -11.04
N LEU A 249 -11.02 -0.02 -9.87
CA LEU A 249 -9.81 -0.76 -9.52
C LEU A 249 -10.07 -2.25 -9.35
N GLU A 250 -11.18 -2.63 -8.71
CA GLU A 250 -11.61 -4.03 -8.59
C GLU A 250 -11.68 -4.69 -9.97
N ILE A 251 -12.42 -4.07 -10.90
CA ILE A 251 -12.67 -4.65 -12.21
C ILE A 251 -11.44 -4.60 -13.13
N ASN A 252 -10.68 -3.50 -13.12
CA ASN A 252 -9.63 -3.29 -14.12
C ASN A 252 -8.24 -3.78 -13.70
N VAL A 253 -8.01 -3.94 -12.39
CA VAL A 253 -6.71 -4.28 -11.82
C VAL A 253 -6.80 -5.50 -10.91
N VAL A 254 -7.60 -5.45 -9.84
CA VAL A 254 -7.55 -6.47 -8.78
C VAL A 254 -8.06 -7.82 -9.25
N TYR A 255 -9.26 -7.90 -9.86
CA TYR A 255 -9.80 -9.16 -10.37
C TYR A 255 -8.93 -9.77 -11.48
N PRO A 256 -8.49 -9.03 -12.51
CA PRO A 256 -7.55 -9.57 -13.50
C PRO A 256 -6.27 -10.16 -12.89
N VAL A 257 -5.70 -9.53 -11.86
CA VAL A 257 -4.50 -10.08 -11.21
C VAL A 257 -4.83 -11.32 -10.36
N HIS A 258 -6.01 -11.39 -9.75
CA HIS A 258 -6.49 -12.60 -9.08
C HIS A 258 -6.70 -13.78 -10.05
N ASP A 259 -7.23 -13.53 -11.24
CA ASP A 259 -7.38 -14.54 -12.30
C ASP A 259 -5.98 -15.10 -12.64
N VAL A 260 -5.01 -14.22 -12.90
CA VAL A 260 -3.62 -14.62 -13.22
C VAL A 260 -2.98 -15.38 -12.06
N ALA A 261 -3.16 -14.92 -10.81
CA ALA A 261 -2.68 -15.62 -9.61
C ALA A 261 -3.28 -17.01 -9.43
N SER A 262 -4.47 -17.25 -9.99
CA SER A 262 -5.15 -18.55 -10.00
C SER A 262 -4.76 -19.42 -11.20
N GLY A 263 -3.91 -18.91 -12.10
CA GLY A 263 -3.48 -19.60 -13.32
C GLY A 263 -4.46 -19.48 -14.48
N GLU A 264 -5.40 -18.53 -14.39
CA GLU A 264 -6.40 -18.23 -15.40
C GLU A 264 -5.96 -17.03 -16.25
N GLU A 265 -6.49 -16.92 -17.49
CA GLU A 265 -6.32 -15.71 -18.30
C GLU A 265 -7.24 -14.61 -17.74
N PRO A 266 -6.77 -13.35 -17.64
CA PRO A 266 -7.56 -12.28 -17.05
C PRO A 266 -8.80 -11.98 -17.89
N VAL A 267 -9.95 -11.88 -17.22
CA VAL A 267 -11.18 -11.45 -17.88
C VAL A 267 -11.10 -9.95 -18.16
N LEU A 268 -10.99 -9.59 -19.44
CA LEU A 268 -11.03 -8.18 -19.86
C LEU A 268 -12.45 -7.66 -19.76
N SER A 269 -12.68 -6.71 -18.85
CA SER A 269 -13.94 -6.00 -18.75
C SER A 269 -14.24 -5.27 -20.06
N SER A 270 -15.50 -5.32 -20.50
CA SER A 270 -15.94 -4.52 -21.64
C SER A 270 -15.81 -3.03 -21.29
N PRO A 271 -15.44 -2.16 -22.26
CA PRO A 271 -15.10 -0.74 -22.03
C PRO A 271 -16.28 0.14 -21.57
N GLU A 272 -17.44 -0.43 -21.24
CA GLU A 272 -18.64 0.32 -20.86
C GLU A 272 -18.61 0.90 -19.44
N ILE A 273 -17.54 0.71 -18.67
CA ILE A 273 -17.40 1.45 -17.42
C ILE A 273 -17.18 2.93 -17.77
N PRO A 274 -18.11 3.84 -17.44
CA PRO A 274 -17.96 5.24 -17.79
C PRO A 274 -16.61 5.74 -17.28
N ALA A 275 -15.84 6.35 -18.20
CA ALA A 275 -14.56 6.96 -17.88
C ALA A 275 -14.70 7.81 -16.62
N ALA A 276 -13.69 7.76 -15.74
CA ALA A 276 -13.68 8.59 -14.55
C ALA A 276 -14.04 10.03 -14.97
N PRO A 277 -15.01 10.68 -14.31
CA PRO A 277 -15.34 12.06 -14.64
C PRO A 277 -14.03 12.85 -14.59
N LYS A 278 -13.67 13.50 -15.71
CA LYS A 278 -12.43 14.30 -15.82
C LYS A 278 -12.28 15.09 -14.53
N SER A 279 -11.17 14.88 -13.81
CA SER A 279 -10.94 15.39 -12.47
C SER A 279 -11.36 16.86 -12.39
N THR A 280 -12.58 17.12 -11.91
CA THR A 280 -13.02 18.49 -11.70
C THR A 280 -12.20 19.05 -10.54
N PRO A 281 -11.68 20.28 -10.60
CA PRO A 281 -10.82 20.86 -9.58
C PRO A 281 -11.55 21.21 -8.27
N LYS A 282 -12.34 20.29 -7.71
CA LYS A 282 -13.25 20.52 -6.56
C LYS A 282 -13.32 19.40 -5.51
N MET A 283 -12.39 18.44 -5.48
CA MET A 283 -12.25 17.60 -4.27
C MET A 283 -11.47 18.29 -3.15
N LYS A 284 -10.59 19.24 -3.47
CA LYS A 284 -9.91 20.07 -2.45
C LYS A 284 -10.92 20.66 -1.46
N ASN A 285 -12.02 21.26 -1.90
CA ASN A 285 -12.91 21.94 -0.95
C ASN A 285 -13.83 21.03 -0.11
N LEU A 286 -14.18 19.83 -0.58
CA LEU A 286 -15.11 18.93 0.12
C LEU A 286 -14.43 18.11 1.23
N PHE A 287 -13.17 17.72 1.03
CA PHE A 287 -12.38 17.05 2.06
C PHE A 287 -11.91 18.05 3.13
N LEU A 288 -11.50 19.24 2.69
CA LEU A 288 -10.96 20.28 3.57
C LEU A 288 -11.99 20.95 4.48
N SER A 289 -13.27 20.99 4.09
CA SER A 289 -14.31 21.53 4.97
C SER A 289 -14.62 20.62 6.16
N CYS A 290 -14.28 19.33 6.09
CA CYS A 290 -14.62 18.35 7.13
C CYS A 290 -13.51 18.18 8.17
N ILE A 291 -12.26 18.46 7.81
CA ILE A 291 -11.12 18.43 8.74
C ILE A 291 -11.09 19.70 9.61
N LYS A 292 -11.53 20.85 9.09
CA LYS A 292 -11.55 22.14 9.81
C LYS A 292 -12.66 22.31 10.86
N CYS A 293 -13.51 21.31 11.07
CA CYS A 293 -14.63 21.37 12.02
C CYS A 293 -14.43 20.48 13.27
N ASN A 294 -13.20 20.03 13.52
CA ASN A 294 -12.76 19.55 14.83
C ASN A 294 -11.74 20.53 15.39
#